data_AF-A0A833RC06-F1
#
_entry.id   AF-A0A833RC06-F1
#
_cell.length_a   1.000
_cell.length_b   1.000
_cell.length_c   1.000
_cell.angle_alpha   90.00
_cell.angle_beta   90.00
_cell.angle_gamma   90.00
#
_symmetry.space_group_name_H-M   'P 1'
#
loop_
_entity.id
_entity.type
_entity.pdbx_description
1 polymer ?
#
loop_
_entity_poly.entity_id
_entity_poly.type
_entity_poly.pdbx_seq_one_letter_code
_entity_poly.pdbx_strand_id
1 'polypeptide(L)'
;MEHALAPPIVDRSIIPDSDGSLYTAIVKNLMSPKDFKLVEADENEVLYLASFTLKRDHVNFLKEKFRREAENRKLAILHCSTAVVTYAFVWIGYLKAKSNVSDETKDAHCLFAADLRRWFQPAIPENYFGNCIGPCFVQANARDLLGPNGFFEACLVISKAFEEVKKVGISDAKDWIKNVQEKGIQWN
;
A
#
# COMPACT_ATOMS: atom_id res chain seq x y z
N MET A 1 22.76 -24.29 11.37
CA MET A 1 22.67 -23.59 12.66
C MET A 1 21.32 -22.92 12.71
N GLU A 2 20.47 -23.38 13.61
CA GLU A 2 19.19 -22.76 13.89
C GLU A 2 19.47 -21.50 14.72
N HIS A 3 19.33 -20.32 14.13
CA HIS A 3 19.47 -19.08 14.88
C HIS A 3 18.29 -19.00 15.85
N ALA A 4 18.55 -19.15 17.15
CA ALA A 4 17.52 -18.95 18.17
C ALA A 4 16.94 -17.54 18.02
N LEU A 5 15.64 -17.45 17.72
CA LEU A 5 14.96 -16.17 17.57
C LEU A 5 14.92 -15.44 18.91
N ALA A 6 15.18 -14.14 18.89
CA ALA A 6 15.04 -13.30 20.08
C ALA A 6 13.60 -13.37 20.61
N PRO A 7 13.40 -13.37 21.94
CA PRO A 7 12.06 -13.38 22.52
C PRO A 7 11.25 -12.15 22.06
N PRO A 8 9.91 -12.27 21.95
CA PRO A 8 9.07 -11.16 21.52
C PRO A 8 9.08 -10.02 22.55
N ILE A 9 9.13 -8.79 22.07
CA ILE A 9 8.95 -7.58 22.90
C ILE A 9 7.45 -7.28 22.95
N VAL A 10 6.87 -7.26 24.15
CA VAL A 10 5.44 -6.96 24.38
C VAL A 10 5.22 -5.58 25.02
N ASP A 11 6.29 -4.88 25.34
CA ASP A 11 6.25 -3.53 25.90
C ASP A 11 5.70 -2.54 24.86
N ARG A 12 4.51 -1.99 25.13
CA ARG A 12 3.84 -1.03 24.24
C ARG A 12 4.38 0.39 24.39
N SER A 13 5.17 0.69 25.43
CA SER A 13 5.76 2.02 25.63
C SER A 13 6.81 2.38 24.58
N ILE A 14 7.29 1.38 23.83
CA ILE A 14 8.20 1.59 22.70
C ILE A 14 7.51 2.30 21.53
N ILE A 15 6.17 2.32 21.49
CA ILE A 15 5.41 3.08 20.50
C ILE A 15 5.43 4.56 20.91
N PRO A 16 5.98 5.47 20.09
CA PRO A 16 5.97 6.90 20.36
C PRO A 16 4.53 7.42 20.29
N ASP A 17 3.89 7.56 21.45
CA ASP A 17 2.57 8.17 21.64
C ASP A 17 2.65 9.17 22.80
N SER A 18 3.38 10.27 22.58
CA SER A 18 3.76 11.23 23.63
C SER A 18 2.57 11.94 24.28
N ASP A 19 1.43 12.05 23.59
CA ASP A 19 0.19 12.62 24.13
C ASP A 19 -0.87 11.56 24.50
N GLY A 20 -0.54 10.28 24.36
CA GLY A 20 -1.42 9.14 24.70
C GLY A 20 -2.71 9.04 23.89
N SER A 21 -2.85 9.85 22.82
CA SER A 21 -4.11 9.96 22.09
C SER A 21 -4.13 9.12 20.82
N LEU A 22 -3.01 8.51 20.41
CA LEU A 22 -2.94 7.66 19.22
C LEU A 22 -3.93 6.49 19.30
N TYR A 23 -3.97 5.76 20.42
CA TYR A 23 -4.91 4.66 20.61
C TYR A 23 -6.36 5.13 20.48
N THR A 24 -6.69 6.24 21.15
CA THR A 24 -8.04 6.81 21.12
C THR A 24 -8.44 7.27 19.72
N ALA A 25 -7.52 7.91 18.98
CA ALA A 25 -7.77 8.34 17.61
C ALA A 25 -7.98 7.15 16.66
N ILE A 26 -7.15 6.11 16.78
CA ILE A 26 -7.30 4.89 15.98
C ILE A 26 -8.62 4.20 16.28
N VAL A 27 -8.98 4.04 17.56
CA VAL A 27 -10.25 3.39 17.96
C VAL A 27 -11.48 4.21 17.57
N LYS A 28 -11.44 5.54 17.70
CA LYS A 28 -12.55 6.39 17.30
C LYS A 28 -12.79 6.40 15.79
N ASN A 29 -11.71 6.35 15.01
CA ASN A 29 -11.81 6.40 13.55
C ASN A 29 -11.86 5.01 12.91
N LEU A 30 -11.59 3.94 13.67
CA LEU A 30 -11.54 2.56 13.21
C LEU A 30 -12.77 2.25 12.35
N MET A 31 -12.52 2.05 11.06
CA MET A 31 -13.57 1.75 10.09
C MET A 31 -14.25 0.45 10.51
N SER A 32 -15.56 0.49 10.62
CA SER A 32 -16.35 -0.73 10.70
C SER A 32 -16.28 -1.45 9.36
N PRO A 33 -16.48 -2.78 9.33
CA PRO A 33 -16.60 -3.51 8.06
C PRO A 33 -17.67 -2.96 7.12
N LYS A 34 -18.64 -2.20 7.62
CA LYS A 34 -19.71 -1.55 6.84
C LYS A 34 -19.25 -0.26 6.15
N ASP A 35 -18.18 0.37 6.66
CA ASP A 35 -17.61 1.60 6.07
C ASP A 35 -16.72 1.27 4.87
N PHE A 36 -16.16 0.06 4.84
CA PHE A 36 -15.73 -0.52 3.59
C PHE A 36 -16.97 -1.03 2.86
N LYS A 37 -17.41 -0.33 1.82
CA LYS A 37 -18.06 -1.02 0.71
C LYS A 37 -17.00 -1.89 0.03
N LEU A 38 -16.59 -2.97 0.70
CA LEU A 38 -16.05 -4.12 0.00
C LEU A 38 -17.08 -4.42 -1.08
N VAL A 39 -16.64 -4.54 -2.33
CA VAL A 39 -17.48 -4.89 -3.47
C VAL A 39 -18.50 -5.89 -2.96
N GLU A 40 -19.76 -5.48 -2.87
CA GLU A 40 -20.83 -6.39 -2.50
C GLU A 40 -20.82 -7.40 -3.62
N ALA A 41 -20.24 -8.57 -3.33
CA ALA A 41 -20.33 -9.69 -4.24
C ALA A 41 -21.83 -9.89 -4.44
N ASP A 42 -22.27 -9.83 -5.69
CA ASP A 42 -23.63 -10.23 -6.01
C ASP A 42 -23.85 -11.60 -5.38
N GLU A 43 -24.97 -11.82 -4.71
CA GLU A 43 -25.29 -13.11 -4.08
C GLU A 43 -25.27 -14.26 -5.13
N ASN A 44 -25.32 -13.91 -6.42
CA ASN A 44 -25.20 -14.79 -7.57
C ASN A 44 -23.78 -14.86 -8.18
N GLU A 45 -22.82 -14.05 -7.73
CA GLU A 45 -21.43 -14.09 -8.22
C GLU A 45 -20.63 -15.20 -7.53
N VAL A 46 -20.13 -16.14 -8.33
CA VAL A 46 -19.19 -17.15 -7.87
C VAL A 46 -17.80 -16.52 -7.74
N LEU A 47 -17.32 -16.37 -6.51
CA LEU A 47 -15.97 -15.91 -6.23
C LEU A 47 -14.95 -17.04 -6.43
N TYR A 48 -13.90 -16.76 -7.20
CA TYR A 48 -12.78 -17.68 -7.41
C TYR A 48 -11.53 -17.17 -6.71
N LEU A 49 -10.86 -18.07 -5.99
CA LEU A 49 -9.55 -17.79 -5.39
C LEU A 49 -8.46 -18.46 -6.22
N ALA A 50 -7.51 -17.66 -6.72
CA ALA A 50 -6.33 -18.14 -7.44
C ALA A 50 -5.06 -17.58 -6.80
N SER A 51 -3.99 -18.37 -6.83
CA SER A 51 -2.67 -17.98 -6.33
C SER A 51 -1.68 -17.88 -7.49
N PHE A 52 -0.88 -16.82 -7.50
CA PHE A 52 0.13 -16.58 -8.52
C PHE A 52 1.51 -16.43 -7.87
N THR A 53 2.53 -17.10 -8.42
CA THR A 53 3.89 -17.02 -7.90
C THR A 53 4.74 -16.06 -8.72
N LEU A 54 5.17 -14.96 -8.09
CA LEU A 54 6.20 -14.08 -8.64
C LEU A 54 7.59 -14.58 -8.21
N LYS A 55 8.33 -15.15 -9.16
CA LYS A 55 9.71 -15.59 -8.95
C LYS A 55 10.66 -14.40 -8.85
N ARG A 56 11.85 -14.63 -8.28
CA ARG A 56 12.92 -13.63 -8.16
C ARG A 56 13.25 -12.97 -9.49
N ASP A 57 13.34 -13.75 -10.56
CA ASP A 57 13.66 -13.22 -11.89
C ASP A 57 12.56 -12.33 -12.45
N HIS A 58 11.28 -12.64 -12.17
CA HIS A 58 10.16 -11.76 -12.52
C HIS A 58 10.28 -10.42 -11.80
N VAL A 59 10.55 -10.45 -10.49
CA VAL A 59 10.72 -9.21 -9.69
C VAL A 59 11.91 -8.39 -10.21
N ASN A 60 13.03 -9.03 -10.50
CA ASN A 60 14.22 -8.36 -11.02
C ASN A 60 13.94 -7.70 -12.38
N PHE A 61 13.26 -8.42 -13.27
CA PHE A 61 12.82 -7.89 -14.56
C PHE A 61 11.91 -6.66 -14.39
N LEU A 62 10.94 -6.72 -13.49
CA LEU A 62 10.03 -5.60 -13.22
C LEU A 62 10.77 -4.37 -12.67
N LYS A 63 11.74 -4.57 -11.75
CA LYS A 63 12.59 -3.50 -11.24
C LYS A 63 13.41 -2.86 -12.34
N GLU A 64 14.03 -3.67 -13.20
CA GLU A 64 14.85 -3.18 -14.31
C GLU A 64 14.02 -2.38 -15.30
N LYS A 65 12.84 -2.91 -15.67
CA LYS A 65 11.89 -2.19 -16.54
C LYS A 65 11.51 -0.82 -15.97
N PHE A 66 11.27 -0.73 -14.66
CA PHE A 66 10.94 0.53 -14.01
C PHE A 66 12.12 1.53 -14.03
N ARG A 67 13.34 1.08 -13.71
CA ARG A 67 14.54 1.93 -13.72
C ARG A 67 14.85 2.46 -15.11
N ARG A 68 14.89 1.57 -16.11
CA ARG A 68 15.19 1.94 -17.49
C ARG A 68 14.21 2.99 -18.03
N GLU A 69 12.93 2.83 -17.74
CA GLU A 69 11.93 3.81 -18.18
C GLU A 69 12.08 5.15 -17.46
N ALA A 70 12.47 5.15 -16.17
CA ALA A 70 12.78 6.39 -15.46
C ALA A 70 14.00 7.11 -16.05
N GLU A 71 15.05 6.36 -16.37
CA GLU A 71 16.27 6.88 -17.01
C GLU A 71 15.95 7.48 -18.38
N ASN A 72 15.16 6.78 -19.21
CA ASN A 72 14.70 7.28 -20.50
C ASN A 72 13.97 8.62 -20.38
N ARG A 73 13.20 8.80 -19.31
CA ARG A 73 12.47 10.04 -19.01
C ARG A 73 13.27 11.07 -18.22
N LYS A 74 14.51 10.77 -17.85
CA LYS A 74 15.37 11.59 -16.97
C LYS A 74 14.69 11.92 -15.63
N LEU A 75 13.91 10.97 -15.11
CA LEU A 75 13.20 11.08 -13.84
C LEU A 75 13.99 10.42 -12.73
N ALA A 76 14.20 11.14 -11.62
CA ALA A 76 14.73 10.54 -10.40
C ALA A 76 13.66 9.67 -9.74
N ILE A 77 13.91 8.36 -9.65
CA ILE A 77 13.05 7.45 -8.89
C ILE A 77 13.37 7.56 -7.41
N LEU A 78 12.33 7.78 -6.60
CA LEU A 78 12.49 7.88 -5.15
C LEU A 78 12.73 6.51 -4.52
N HIS A 79 12.03 5.47 -5.01
CA HIS A 79 12.09 4.14 -4.43
C HIS A 79 11.78 3.02 -5.44
N CYS A 80 12.60 1.98 -5.48
CA CYS A 80 12.40 0.79 -6.35
C CYS A 80 12.58 -0.50 -5.54
N SER A 81 11.59 -0.80 -4.70
CA SER A 81 11.56 -2.04 -3.91
C SER A 81 10.75 -3.14 -4.58
N THR A 82 10.89 -4.36 -4.05
CA THR A 82 10.05 -5.51 -4.44
C THR A 82 8.57 -5.21 -4.23
N ALA A 83 8.20 -4.54 -3.14
CA ALA A 83 6.81 -4.19 -2.85
C ALA A 83 6.25 -3.24 -3.91
N VAL A 84 6.98 -2.17 -4.28
CA VAL A 84 6.54 -1.19 -5.29
C VAL A 84 6.20 -1.88 -6.60
N VAL A 85 7.13 -2.66 -7.16
CA VAL A 85 6.92 -3.29 -8.47
C VAL A 85 5.89 -4.42 -8.43
N THR A 86 5.72 -5.08 -7.28
CA THR A 86 4.73 -6.15 -7.11
C THR A 86 3.32 -5.57 -7.02
N TYR A 87 3.09 -4.57 -6.17
CA TYR A 87 1.80 -3.91 -6.08
C TYR A 87 1.42 -3.24 -7.40
N ALA A 88 2.36 -2.58 -8.09
CA ALA A 88 2.11 -2.03 -9.42
C ALA A 88 1.70 -3.11 -10.42
N PHE A 89 2.42 -4.24 -10.46
CA PHE A 89 2.10 -5.34 -11.37
C PHE A 89 0.70 -5.92 -11.11
N VAL A 90 0.37 -6.20 -9.84
CA VAL A 90 -0.94 -6.72 -9.43
C VAL A 90 -2.06 -5.72 -9.73
N TRP A 91 -1.86 -4.44 -9.41
CA TRP A 91 -2.87 -3.41 -9.61
C TRP A 91 -3.19 -3.20 -11.10
N ILE A 92 -2.16 -3.15 -11.95
CA ILE A 92 -2.36 -3.09 -13.41
C ILE A 92 -3.04 -4.35 -13.94
N GLY A 93 -2.68 -5.53 -13.44
CA GLY A 93 -3.35 -6.79 -13.80
C GLY A 93 -4.84 -6.76 -13.44
N TYR A 94 -5.17 -6.32 -12.22
CA TYR A 94 -6.53 -6.14 -11.76
C TYR A 94 -7.32 -5.16 -12.64
N LEU A 95 -6.75 -3.98 -12.90
CA LEU A 95 -7.40 -2.96 -13.72
C LEU A 95 -7.65 -3.45 -15.15
N LYS A 96 -6.71 -4.16 -15.77
CA LYS A 96 -6.89 -4.73 -17.11
C LYS A 96 -7.94 -5.84 -17.16
N ALA A 97 -8.07 -6.63 -16.10
CA ALA A 97 -9.12 -7.64 -16.01
C ALA A 97 -10.51 -7.00 -15.85
N LYS A 98 -10.58 -5.89 -15.09
CA LYS A 98 -11.82 -5.15 -14.81
C LYS A 98 -12.23 -4.15 -15.90
N SER A 99 -11.29 -3.57 -16.64
CA SER A 99 -11.56 -2.54 -17.66
C SER A 99 -12.39 -3.07 -18.84
N ASN A 100 -12.45 -4.39 -19.02
CA ASN A 100 -13.41 -5.02 -19.92
C ASN A 100 -14.89 -4.82 -19.48
N VAL A 101 -15.12 -4.20 -18.31
CA VAL A 101 -16.42 -4.04 -17.64
C VAL A 101 -16.68 -2.60 -17.17
N SER A 102 -15.70 -1.68 -17.18
CA SER A 102 -15.81 -0.37 -16.49
C SER A 102 -15.36 0.85 -17.29
N ASP A 103 -15.92 2.01 -16.94
CA ASP A 103 -15.63 3.34 -17.52
C ASP A 103 -14.19 3.82 -17.21
N GLU A 104 -13.36 3.92 -18.25
CA GLU A 104 -11.94 4.35 -18.19
C GLU A 104 -11.75 5.83 -17.82
N THR A 105 -12.84 6.59 -17.60
CA THR A 105 -12.79 8.01 -17.26
C THR A 105 -12.63 8.30 -15.77
N LYS A 106 -12.82 7.31 -14.89
CA LYS A 106 -12.68 7.47 -13.44
C LYS A 106 -11.24 7.25 -12.96
N ASP A 107 -10.89 7.86 -11.82
CA ASP A 107 -9.64 7.56 -11.15
C ASP A 107 -9.65 6.13 -10.60
N ALA A 108 -8.48 5.49 -10.63
CA ALA A 108 -8.25 4.19 -10.03
C ALA A 108 -7.58 4.37 -8.68
N HIS A 109 -7.95 3.50 -7.74
CA HIS A 109 -7.44 3.51 -6.38
C HIS A 109 -6.79 2.19 -6.01
N CYS A 110 -5.77 2.23 -5.15
CA CYS A 110 -5.11 1.07 -4.56
C CYS A 110 -4.83 1.36 -3.08
N LEU A 111 -5.12 0.38 -2.23
CA LEU A 111 -4.82 0.43 -0.80
C LEU A 111 -4.00 -0.81 -0.43
N PHE A 112 -2.88 -0.61 0.25
CA PHE A 112 -2.09 -1.69 0.82
C PHE A 112 -1.56 -1.32 2.20
N ALA A 113 -1.29 -2.33 3.03
CA ALA A 113 -0.69 -2.14 4.34
C ALA A 113 0.84 -2.01 4.20
N ALA A 114 1.41 -1.00 4.86
CA ALA A 114 2.85 -0.79 4.95
C ALA A 114 3.34 -1.12 6.36
N ASP A 115 4.45 -1.87 6.48
CA ASP A 115 5.15 -2.07 7.75
C ASP A 115 5.97 -0.83 8.08
N LEU A 116 5.64 -0.19 9.18
CA LEU A 116 6.17 1.10 9.57
C LEU A 116 7.30 1.00 10.59
N ARG A 117 7.60 -0.19 11.12
CA ARG A 117 8.58 -0.38 12.21
C ARG A 117 9.89 0.38 11.96
N ARG A 118 10.40 0.30 10.74
CA ARG A 118 11.67 0.91 10.31
C ARG A 118 11.61 2.43 10.12
N TRP A 119 10.41 3.01 10.12
CA TRP A 119 10.18 4.45 9.91
C TRP A 119 9.87 5.20 11.20
N PHE A 120 9.68 4.49 12.31
CA PHE A 120 9.58 5.10 13.64
C PHE A 120 10.94 5.70 14.05
N GLN A 121 10.92 6.73 14.89
CA GLN A 121 12.12 7.35 15.45
C GLN A 121 12.01 7.34 16.99
N PRO A 122 12.69 6.42 17.70
CA PRO A 122 13.58 5.36 17.18
C PRO A 122 12.80 4.24 16.46
N ALA A 123 13.49 3.46 15.62
CA ALA A 123 12.88 2.35 14.89
C ALA A 123 12.36 1.27 15.86
N ILE A 124 11.17 0.73 15.57
CA ILE A 124 10.60 -0.37 16.34
C ILE A 124 11.35 -1.66 16.01
N PRO A 125 11.75 -2.47 17.01
CA PRO A 125 12.41 -3.75 16.78
C PRO A 125 11.55 -4.73 15.96
N GLU A 126 12.20 -5.53 15.12
CA GLU A 126 11.52 -6.54 14.30
C GLU A 126 10.80 -7.61 15.14
N ASN A 127 11.28 -7.89 16.36
CA ASN A 127 10.67 -8.82 17.31
C ASN A 127 9.58 -8.18 18.20
N TYR A 128 9.13 -6.96 17.90
CA TYR A 128 7.98 -6.37 18.59
C TYR A 128 6.67 -7.08 18.24
N PHE A 129 5.99 -7.59 19.27
CA PHE A 129 4.72 -8.29 19.18
C PHE A 129 3.54 -7.31 19.30
N GLY A 130 3.31 -6.55 18.23
CA GLY A 130 2.19 -5.63 18.11
C GLY A 130 2.00 -5.11 16.68
N ASN A 131 0.96 -4.30 16.49
CA ASN A 131 0.66 -3.69 15.20
C ASN A 131 1.51 -2.44 14.99
N CYS A 132 2.24 -2.41 13.89
CA CYS A 132 2.98 -1.25 13.39
C CYS A 132 2.73 -1.10 11.88
N ILE A 133 1.47 -1.27 11.47
CA ILE A 133 1.06 -1.18 10.07
C ILE A 133 0.26 0.10 9.85
N GLY A 134 0.49 0.77 8.72
CA GLY A 134 -0.28 1.92 8.28
C GLY A 134 -0.87 1.69 6.89
N PRO A 135 -1.98 2.38 6.56
CA PRO A 135 -2.51 2.36 5.22
C PRO A 135 -1.61 3.15 4.28
N CYS A 136 -1.36 2.61 3.09
CA CYS A 136 -0.79 3.34 1.98
C CYS A 136 -1.83 3.42 0.87
N PHE A 137 -2.39 4.61 0.71
CA PHE A 137 -3.40 4.91 -0.28
C PHE A 137 -2.76 5.50 -1.52
N VAL A 138 -3.15 5.00 -2.69
CA VAL A 138 -2.69 5.46 -3.99
C VAL A 138 -3.88 5.75 -4.89
N GLN A 139 -3.82 6.87 -5.60
CA GLN A 139 -4.78 7.27 -6.62
C GLN A 139 -4.02 7.68 -7.87
N ALA A 140 -4.53 7.25 -9.02
CA ALA A 140 -4.01 7.65 -10.32
C ALA A 140 -5.12 7.55 -11.37
N ASN A 141 -4.97 8.30 -12.46
CA ASN A 141 -5.94 8.27 -13.55
C ASN A 141 -5.96 6.89 -14.23
N ALA A 142 -7.14 6.29 -14.41
CA ALA A 142 -7.23 4.95 -15.00
C ALA A 142 -6.71 4.89 -16.43
N ARG A 143 -6.86 5.96 -17.24
CA ARG A 143 -6.34 6.02 -18.61
C ARG A 143 -4.83 5.92 -18.65
N ASP A 144 -4.14 6.61 -17.74
CA ASP A 144 -2.67 6.55 -17.66
C ASP A 144 -2.19 5.15 -17.25
N LEU A 145 -2.91 4.52 -16.31
CA LEU A 145 -2.64 3.15 -15.86
C LEU A 145 -2.94 2.08 -16.91
N LEU A 146 -3.97 2.26 -17.74
CA LEU A 146 -4.32 1.30 -18.81
C LEU A 146 -3.54 1.58 -20.11
N GLY A 147 -2.92 2.76 -20.22
CA GLY A 147 -2.12 3.16 -21.36
C GLY A 147 -0.78 2.40 -21.51
N PRO A 148 -0.01 2.69 -22.58
CA PRO A 148 1.21 1.96 -22.94
C PRO A 148 2.26 1.89 -21.82
N ASN A 149 2.29 2.91 -20.96
CA ASN A 149 3.26 3.05 -19.88
C ASN A 149 2.68 2.81 -18.48
N GLY A 150 1.48 2.23 -18.39
CA GLY A 150 0.75 2.13 -17.12
C GLY A 150 1.50 1.46 -15.97
N PHE A 151 2.33 0.45 -16.25
CA PHE A 151 3.18 -0.15 -15.23
C PHE A 151 4.18 0.85 -14.62
N PHE A 152 4.76 1.71 -15.45
CA PHE A 152 5.67 2.75 -14.98
C PHE A 152 4.93 3.78 -14.13
N GLU A 153 3.76 4.24 -14.60
CA GLU A 153 2.93 5.20 -13.85
C GLU A 153 2.52 4.64 -12.50
N ALA A 154 2.05 3.38 -12.44
CA ALA A 154 1.72 2.69 -11.21
C ALA A 154 2.92 2.62 -10.25
N CYS A 155 4.11 2.21 -10.74
CA CYS A 155 5.32 2.18 -9.93
C CYS A 155 5.67 3.57 -9.37
N LEU A 156 5.54 4.62 -10.18
CA LEU A 156 5.87 5.98 -9.81
C LEU A 156 4.96 6.50 -8.69
N VAL A 157 3.64 6.35 -8.84
CA VAL A 157 2.69 6.83 -7.82
C VAL A 157 2.78 6.01 -6.52
N ILE A 158 2.99 4.69 -6.62
CA ILE A 158 3.21 3.84 -5.46
C ILE A 158 4.51 4.22 -4.75
N SER A 159 5.60 4.42 -5.50
CA SER A 159 6.89 4.84 -4.94
C SER A 159 6.77 6.17 -4.18
N LYS A 160 6.01 7.13 -4.70
CA LYS A 160 5.77 8.41 -4.01
C LYS A 160 4.96 8.19 -2.73
N ALA A 161 3.91 7.38 -2.79
CA ALA A 161 3.09 7.08 -1.62
C ALA A 161 3.90 6.40 -0.49
N PHE A 162 4.83 5.50 -0.82
CA PHE A 162 5.75 4.90 0.15
C PHE A 162 6.64 5.94 0.84
N GLU A 163 7.19 6.91 0.09
CA GLU A 163 7.99 7.98 0.69
C GLU A 163 7.15 8.92 1.55
N GLU A 164 5.89 9.20 1.17
CA GLU A 164 5.01 10.02 1.99
C GLU A 164 4.67 9.32 3.31
N VAL A 165 4.33 8.02 3.30
CA VAL A 165 4.11 7.26 4.54
C VAL A 165 5.35 7.27 5.43
N LYS A 166 6.55 7.18 4.85
CA LYS A 166 7.82 7.26 5.58
C LYS A 166 8.07 8.64 6.20
N LYS A 167 7.76 9.74 5.50
CA LYS A 167 7.92 11.11 6.01
C LYS A 167 6.93 11.41 7.14
N VAL A 168 5.67 11.02 6.94
CA VAL A 168 4.58 11.27 7.87
C VAL A 168 4.78 10.49 9.17
N GLY A 169 5.28 9.25 9.09
CA GLY A 169 5.50 8.43 10.29
C GLY A 169 4.22 8.37 11.13
N ILE A 170 4.34 8.43 12.46
CA ILE A 170 3.18 8.34 13.37
C ILE A 170 2.47 9.69 13.59
N SER A 171 3.09 10.83 13.27
CA SER A 171 2.55 12.13 13.67
C SER A 171 1.13 12.36 13.15
N ASP A 172 0.82 11.82 11.96
CA ASP A 172 -0.52 11.89 11.37
C ASP A 172 -1.25 10.53 11.39
N ALA A 173 -0.76 9.55 12.16
CA ALA A 173 -1.42 8.24 12.28
C ALA A 173 -2.85 8.34 12.83
N LYS A 174 -3.13 9.42 13.57
CA LYS A 174 -4.48 9.77 14.05
C LYS A 174 -5.43 10.11 12.91
N ASP A 175 -4.90 10.69 11.84
CA ASP A 175 -5.66 11.12 10.66
C ASP A 175 -5.61 10.09 9.53
N TRP A 176 -4.80 9.03 9.61
CA TRP A 176 -4.73 8.01 8.56
C TRP A 176 -6.08 7.42 8.22
N ILE A 177 -6.85 7.03 9.24
CA ILE A 177 -8.13 6.38 9.01
C ILE A 177 -9.15 7.38 8.46
N LYS A 178 -9.13 8.63 8.96
CA LYS A 178 -9.93 9.72 8.41
C LYS A 178 -9.56 10.01 6.95
N ASN A 179 -8.28 10.06 6.61
CA ASN A 179 -7.80 10.28 5.25
C ASN A 179 -8.17 9.12 4.32
N VAL A 180 -8.15 7.87 4.80
CA VAL A 180 -8.65 6.71 4.04
C VAL A 180 -10.16 6.80 3.87
N GLN A 181 -10.92 7.24 4.87
CA GLN A 181 -12.37 7.45 4.76
C GLN A 181 -12.69 8.56 3.76
N GLU A 182 -12.08 9.74 3.87
CA GLU A 182 -12.31 10.86 2.93
C GLU A 182 -11.98 10.45 1.49
N LYS A 183 -10.85 9.76 1.30
CA LYS A 183 -10.44 9.29 -0.03
C LYS A 183 -11.22 8.05 -0.50
N GLY A 184 -11.74 7.24 0.43
CA GLY A 184 -12.53 6.04 0.16
C GLY A 184 -14.00 6.34 -0.12
N ILE A 185 -14.55 7.40 0.48
CA ILE A 185 -15.87 7.96 0.14
C ILE A 185 -15.87 8.42 -1.33
N GLN A 186 -14.74 8.92 -1.84
CA GLN A 186 -14.57 9.27 -3.26
C GLN A 186 -14.50 8.06 -4.19
N TRP A 187 -14.43 6.81 -3.69
CA TRP A 187 -14.43 5.60 -4.52
C TRP A 187 -15.82 5.23 -5.05
N ASN A 188 -16.87 5.73 -4.39
CA ASN A 188 -18.28 5.41 -4.67
C ASN A 188 -18.92 6.39 -5.64
#